data_AF-C7RPK9-F1
#
_entry.id   AF-C7RPK9-F1
#
_cell.length_a   1.000
_cell.length_b   1.000
_cell.length_c   1.000
_cell.angle_alpha   90.00
_cell.angle_beta   90.00
_cell.angle_gamma   90.00
#
_symmetry.space_group_name_H-M   'P 1'
#
loop_
_entity.id
_entity.type
_entity.pdbx_description
1 polymer ?
#
loop_
_entity_poly.entity_id
_entity_poly.type
_entity_poly.pdbx_seq_one_letter_code
_entity_poly.pdbx_strand_id
1 'polypeptide(L)'
;MSTRRQQSERERASHSDDIARRFKEKQAWWERDFPKGDRPKAREEAKASAGAVGSSALSAERNRPAAAALPAPIASPAPAPAVAESRQSLAKAAPAQRMADAAAPAKADAVATPSPVASIQLKKWVANAPYAERLRKAENDQLYRIYLDERPGYLNSTAFFLDVADVFFDRDRPELALRILSNLAEMDLENRHVLRILGYRLMQAKRADLAVPVLQRVAELAPNEPQSWRDLGLAQAETGARQQALKSLYEVVTRPWHNRFPDIELVALAEMNALIATAPEKLDTSAIDPRFLRNLPLDLRVVLTWDADNTDIDLWVTDPNGEKSFYGNRLSYQGGAMSRDFTGGYGPEEFSLKKAKPGRYLIQAQFYGHRQQVVAGATTLGLRLTTGFGTAAQKEERLTLRLKGQSEVVTVGEFVVGE
;
A
#
# COMPACT_ATOMS: atom_id res chain seq x y z
N MET A 1 19.72 -37.94 6.24
CA MET A 1 19.00 -37.17 5.21
C MET A 1 17.48 -37.38 5.22
N SER A 2 16.96 -38.57 5.55
CA SER A 2 15.51 -38.85 5.62
C SER A 2 14.71 -37.96 6.60
N THR A 3 15.25 -37.73 7.81
CA THR A 3 14.55 -36.97 8.87
C THR A 3 14.32 -35.49 8.54
N ARG A 4 15.29 -34.81 7.91
CA ARG A 4 15.19 -33.38 7.55
C ARG A 4 14.16 -33.14 6.45
N ARG A 5 14.04 -34.08 5.51
CA ARG A 5 13.03 -34.05 4.44
C ARG A 5 11.62 -34.27 5.01
N GLN A 6 11.46 -35.30 5.86
CA GLN A 6 10.19 -35.55 6.54
C GLN A 6 9.75 -34.39 7.42
N GLN A 7 10.68 -33.71 8.10
CA GLN A 7 10.37 -32.52 8.90
C GLN A 7 9.89 -31.35 8.02
N SER A 8 10.58 -31.07 6.91
CA SER A 8 10.17 -30.01 5.98
C SER A 8 8.82 -30.29 5.31
N GLU A 9 8.54 -31.55 4.95
CA GLU A 9 7.23 -31.97 4.41
C GLU A 9 6.11 -31.78 5.44
N ARG A 10 6.35 -32.11 6.72
CA ARG A 10 5.41 -31.86 7.82
C ARG A 10 5.17 -30.38 8.08
N GLU A 11 6.22 -29.56 8.06
CA GLU A 11 6.11 -28.10 8.23
C GLU A 11 5.28 -27.48 7.10
N ARG A 12 5.50 -27.91 5.84
CA ARG A 12 4.70 -27.47 4.69
C ARG A 12 3.24 -27.91 4.78
N ALA A 13 2.97 -29.14 5.21
CA ALA A 13 1.61 -29.64 5.40
C ALA A 13 0.87 -28.84 6.49
N SER A 14 1.49 -28.66 7.65
CA SER A 14 0.95 -27.86 8.76
C SER A 14 0.67 -26.41 8.34
N HIS A 15 1.60 -25.81 7.59
CA HIS A 15 1.42 -24.46 7.04
C HIS A 15 0.23 -24.38 6.08
N SER A 16 0.11 -25.34 5.15
CA SER A 16 -1.01 -25.42 4.21
C SER A 16 -2.36 -25.57 4.94
N ASP A 17 -2.40 -26.38 6.01
CA ASP A 17 -3.61 -26.56 6.82
C ASP A 17 -4.02 -25.28 7.58
N ASP A 18 -3.05 -24.53 8.13
CA ASP A 18 -3.32 -23.22 8.74
C ASP A 18 -3.91 -22.23 7.73
N ILE A 19 -3.34 -22.15 6.53
CA ILE A 19 -3.83 -21.28 5.47
C ILE A 19 -5.22 -21.72 5.03
N ALA A 20 -5.47 -23.02 4.87
CA ALA A 20 -6.79 -23.53 4.50
C ALA A 20 -7.86 -23.16 5.54
N ARG A 21 -7.52 -23.24 6.83
CA ARG A 21 -8.40 -22.80 7.93
C ARG A 21 -8.68 -21.30 7.85
N ARG A 22 -7.66 -20.46 7.74
CA ARG A 22 -7.80 -19.00 7.63
C ARG A 22 -8.54 -18.58 6.36
N PHE A 23 -8.32 -19.27 5.25
CA PHE A 23 -9.04 -19.03 4.01
C PHE A 23 -10.52 -19.41 4.15
N LYS A 24 -10.84 -20.50 4.87
CA LYS A 24 -12.22 -20.85 5.22
C LYS A 24 -12.89 -19.77 6.09
N GLU A 25 -12.17 -19.14 7.01
CA GLU A 25 -12.67 -17.98 7.77
C GLU A 25 -12.95 -16.78 6.86
N LYS A 26 -12.07 -16.49 5.90
CA LYS A 26 -12.29 -15.44 4.88
C LYS A 26 -13.50 -15.77 3.99
N GLN A 27 -13.69 -17.04 3.63
CA GLN A 27 -14.88 -17.50 2.90
C GLN A 27 -16.16 -17.30 3.72
N ALA A 28 -16.16 -17.63 5.01
CA ALA A 28 -17.30 -17.44 5.89
C ALA A 28 -17.64 -15.95 6.09
N TRP A 29 -16.62 -15.09 6.22
CA TRP A 29 -16.81 -13.63 6.17
C TRP A 29 -17.47 -13.21 4.85
N TRP A 30 -16.97 -13.71 3.72
CA TRP A 30 -17.53 -13.37 2.41
C TRP A 30 -18.96 -13.89 2.23
N GLU A 31 -19.31 -15.06 2.77
CA GLU A 31 -20.68 -15.60 2.69
C GLU A 31 -21.69 -14.81 3.52
N ARG A 32 -21.24 -14.16 4.60
CA ARG A 32 -22.09 -13.37 5.48
C ARG A 32 -22.66 -12.13 4.79
N ASP A 33 -23.95 -11.87 5.02
CA ASP A 33 -24.57 -10.58 4.69
C ASP A 33 -24.40 -9.61 5.86
N PHE A 34 -23.86 -8.43 5.53
CA PHE A 34 -23.64 -7.35 6.49
C PHE A 34 -24.65 -6.22 6.26
N PRO A 35 -25.11 -5.54 7.32
CA PRO A 35 -25.98 -4.39 7.20
C PRO A 35 -25.42 -3.29 6.28
N LYS A 36 -26.31 -2.60 5.53
CA LYS A 36 -25.97 -1.44 4.69
C LYS A 36 -26.66 -0.14 5.11
N GLY A 37 -27.52 -0.24 6.13
CA GLY A 37 -28.17 0.93 6.73
C GLY A 37 -27.18 1.77 7.53
N ASP A 38 -27.72 2.85 8.09
CA ASP A 38 -26.97 3.67 9.02
C ASP A 38 -26.65 2.86 10.27
N ARG A 39 -25.42 3.01 10.76
CA ARG A 39 -25.01 2.39 12.00
C ARG A 39 -25.92 2.92 13.12
N PRO A 40 -26.50 2.05 13.97
CA PRO A 40 -27.26 2.51 15.12
C PRO A 40 -26.40 3.48 15.93
N LYS A 41 -26.92 4.70 16.16
CA LYS A 41 -26.31 5.62 17.12
C LYS A 41 -26.22 4.85 18.43
N ALA A 42 -25.02 4.73 19.00
CA ALA A 42 -24.83 4.09 20.30
C ALA A 42 -25.73 4.80 21.32
N ARG A 43 -26.92 4.23 21.56
CA ARG A 43 -27.83 4.69 22.59
C ARG A 43 -27.30 4.08 23.88
N GLU A 44 -26.51 4.86 24.60
CA GLU A 44 -26.10 4.58 25.98
C GLU A 44 -25.49 3.19 26.26
N GLU A 45 -24.32 2.89 25.70
CA GLU A 45 -23.39 1.96 26.40
C GLU A 45 -22.74 2.62 27.64
N ALA A 46 -23.20 3.83 28.00
CA ALA A 46 -22.89 4.54 29.24
C ALA A 46 -23.88 4.28 30.40
N LYS A 47 -24.89 3.40 30.25
CA LYS A 47 -25.84 3.09 31.36
C LYS A 47 -25.91 1.64 31.82
N ALA A 48 -25.11 0.73 31.26
CA ALA A 48 -24.96 -0.63 31.81
C ALA A 48 -23.63 -0.85 32.57
N SER A 49 -22.72 0.13 32.59
CA SER A 49 -21.44 0.10 33.33
C SER A 49 -21.30 1.20 34.39
N ALA A 50 -22.35 2.00 34.63
CA ALA A 50 -22.41 3.01 35.70
C ALA A 50 -22.56 2.40 37.11
N GLY A 51 -22.03 1.19 37.31
CA GLY A 51 -22.05 0.44 38.56
C GLY A 51 -20.91 -0.55 38.66
N ALA A 52 -19.76 -0.32 38.01
CA ALA A 52 -18.51 -1.03 38.32
C ALA A 52 -17.29 -0.37 37.66
N VAL A 53 -16.45 0.24 38.50
CA VAL A 53 -15.02 0.57 38.30
C VAL A 53 -14.69 1.72 37.33
N GLY A 54 -14.10 2.76 37.91
CA GLY A 54 -13.69 3.99 37.24
C GLY A 54 -12.43 3.88 36.37
N SER A 55 -12.37 4.86 35.45
CA SER A 55 -11.17 5.42 34.81
C SER A 55 -10.17 4.45 34.16
N SER A 56 -10.32 4.16 32.86
CA SER A 56 -9.19 3.67 32.05
C SER A 56 -9.28 4.00 30.53
N ALA A 57 -9.74 5.21 30.16
CA ALA A 57 -9.78 5.64 28.75
C ALA A 57 -8.79 6.77 28.39
N LEU A 58 -7.86 7.13 29.28
CA LEU A 58 -6.82 8.14 29.01
C LEU A 58 -5.38 7.63 29.22
N SER A 59 -5.16 6.32 29.30
CA SER A 59 -3.85 5.74 29.63
C SER A 59 -3.25 4.80 28.59
N ALA A 60 -3.88 4.61 27.42
CA ALA A 60 -3.36 3.74 26.38
C ALA A 60 -2.25 4.39 25.50
N GLU A 61 -1.98 5.68 25.68
CA GLU A 61 -0.93 6.41 24.95
C GLU A 61 0.43 6.45 25.71
N ARG A 62 0.56 5.74 26.84
CA ARG A 62 1.74 5.94 27.71
C ARG A 62 2.29 4.69 28.41
N ASN A 63 2.19 3.50 27.82
CA ASN A 63 2.90 2.32 28.33
C ASN A 63 3.49 1.45 27.22
N ARG A 64 4.73 1.75 26.84
CA ARG A 64 5.67 0.75 26.32
C ARG A 64 6.73 0.49 27.40
N PRO A 65 7.09 -0.77 27.72
CA PRO A 65 8.26 -1.01 28.55
C PRO A 65 9.51 -0.63 27.74
N ALA A 66 10.33 0.26 28.30
CA ALA A 66 11.64 0.60 27.76
C ALA A 66 12.52 -0.66 27.79
N ALA A 67 12.97 -1.13 26.64
CA ALA A 67 14.03 -2.13 26.56
C ALA A 67 15.33 -1.49 27.07
N ALA A 68 15.96 -2.13 28.05
CA ALA A 68 17.19 -1.67 28.69
C ALA A 68 18.32 -1.52 27.65
N ALA A 69 18.83 -0.30 27.50
CA ALA A 69 20.04 -0.01 26.75
C ALA A 69 21.27 -0.33 27.62
N LEU A 70 22.15 -1.20 27.11
CA LEU A 70 23.52 -1.32 27.63
C LEU A 70 24.32 -0.07 27.24
N PRO A 71 25.19 0.48 28.11
CA PRO A 71 25.89 1.72 27.81
C PRO A 71 27.08 1.48 26.87
N ALA A 72 27.15 2.27 25.79
CA ALA A 72 28.36 2.46 24.99
C ALA A 72 29.04 3.79 25.40
N PRO A 73 30.38 3.88 25.36
CA PRO A 73 31.13 4.92 26.06
C PRO A 73 31.11 6.29 25.35
N ILE A 74 31.34 7.30 26.19
CA ILE A 74 31.25 8.74 25.96
C ILE A 74 32.34 9.21 24.99
N ALA A 75 31.94 9.97 23.97
CA ALA A 75 32.81 10.86 23.21
C ALA A 75 32.24 12.29 23.27
N SER A 76 33.04 13.24 23.76
CA SER A 76 32.68 14.64 23.97
C SER A 76 32.44 15.40 22.64
N PRO A 77 31.52 16.38 22.60
CA PRO A 77 31.22 17.15 21.40
C PRO A 77 32.15 18.38 21.25
N ALA A 78 32.55 18.66 20.01
CA ALA A 78 33.13 19.94 19.59
C ALA A 78 32.03 20.87 19.04
N PRO A 79 32.13 22.21 19.22
CA PRO A 79 31.03 23.13 18.94
C PRO A 79 31.03 23.62 17.47
N ALA A 80 29.83 23.84 16.93
CA ALA A 80 29.60 24.63 15.71
C ALA A 80 28.70 25.85 16.02
N PRO A 81 28.89 26.99 15.35
CA PRO A 81 28.35 28.28 15.78
C PRO A 81 26.92 28.55 15.31
N ALA A 82 26.27 29.45 16.05
CA ALA A 82 24.90 29.91 15.90
C ALA A 82 24.70 30.86 14.71
N VAL A 83 23.54 30.75 14.06
CA VAL A 83 22.94 31.84 13.29
C VAL A 83 21.48 31.96 13.73
N ALA A 84 21.13 33.17 14.16
CA ALA A 84 19.83 33.55 14.66
C ALA A 84 18.97 34.10 13.53
N GLU A 85 17.71 33.67 13.42
CA GLU A 85 16.67 34.44 12.74
C GLU A 85 15.36 34.48 13.53
N SER A 86 15.14 35.69 14.04
CA SER A 86 13.92 36.45 14.33
C SER A 86 12.56 35.79 14.08
N ARG A 87 11.80 35.68 15.18
CA ARG A 87 10.34 35.50 15.19
C ARG A 87 9.66 36.86 15.09
N GLN A 88 8.76 37.03 14.12
CA GLN A 88 7.73 38.06 14.18
C GLN A 88 6.33 37.43 14.23
N SER A 89 5.61 37.90 15.23
CA SER A 89 4.21 37.69 15.56
C SER A 89 3.29 38.45 14.61
N LEU A 90 2.09 37.93 14.37
CA LEU A 90 0.89 38.72 14.08
C LEU A 90 -0.37 37.92 14.42
N ALA A 91 -1.41 38.68 14.76
CA ALA A 91 -2.41 38.40 15.77
C ALA A 91 -3.71 37.77 15.25
N LYS A 92 -4.52 37.37 16.25
CA LYS A 92 -5.90 36.85 16.23
C LYS A 92 -6.90 37.69 15.41
N ALA A 93 -7.88 37.01 14.79
CA ALA A 93 -9.32 37.29 14.98
C ALA A 93 -10.20 36.18 14.35
N ALA A 94 -11.30 35.85 15.03
CA ALA A 94 -12.48 35.10 14.57
C ALA A 94 -13.73 35.96 14.95
N PRO A 95 -15.01 35.58 14.74
CA PRO A 95 -15.57 34.42 14.01
C PRO A 95 -16.84 34.72 13.13
N ALA A 96 -17.25 33.69 12.38
CA ALA A 96 -18.61 33.19 12.08
C ALA A 96 -19.78 34.11 11.67
N GLN A 97 -20.45 33.73 10.56
CA GLN A 97 -21.92 33.80 10.42
C GLN A 97 -22.45 32.68 9.49
N ARG A 98 -23.52 32.01 9.94
CA ARG A 98 -24.33 31.00 9.25
C ARG A 98 -25.61 31.65 8.70
N MET A 99 -26.04 31.27 7.49
CA MET A 99 -27.44 31.20 7.01
C MET A 99 -27.43 30.12 5.89
N ALA A 100 -28.07 28.94 5.99
CA ALA A 100 -29.51 28.59 6.03
C ALA A 100 -30.24 28.75 4.67
N ASP A 101 -30.48 27.57 4.04
CA ASP A 101 -31.61 27.08 3.24
C ASP A 101 -32.16 27.79 2.00
N ALA A 102 -32.17 27.04 0.88
CA ALA A 102 -33.29 26.89 -0.10
C ALA A 102 -32.93 25.77 -1.10
N ALA A 103 -33.56 24.60 -1.04
CA ALA A 103 -34.78 24.20 -1.76
C ALA A 103 -34.51 23.42 -3.07
N ALA A 104 -34.92 22.14 -3.08
CA ALA A 104 -35.02 21.27 -4.25
C ALA A 104 -36.22 21.66 -5.15
N PRO A 105 -36.29 21.12 -6.39
CA PRO A 105 -37.28 20.05 -6.57
C PRO A 105 -36.93 18.92 -7.57
N ALA A 106 -37.60 17.79 -7.30
CA ALA A 106 -38.25 16.84 -8.21
C ALA A 106 -37.48 15.86 -9.14
N LYS A 107 -37.99 14.63 -9.08
CA LYS A 107 -37.63 13.36 -9.75
C LYS A 107 -38.03 13.32 -11.23
N ALA A 108 -37.27 12.59 -12.06
CA ALA A 108 -37.79 11.44 -12.83
C ALA A 108 -36.68 10.75 -13.67
N ASP A 109 -36.87 9.43 -13.77
CA ASP A 109 -36.40 8.45 -14.76
C ASP A 109 -34.99 7.83 -14.69
N ALA A 110 -35.05 6.51 -14.44
CA ALA A 110 -33.97 5.56 -14.40
C ALA A 110 -33.38 5.34 -15.80
N VAL A 111 -32.12 5.75 -15.94
CA VAL A 111 -31.23 5.34 -17.03
C VAL A 111 -29.94 4.88 -16.36
N ALA A 112 -29.40 3.75 -16.83
CA ALA A 112 -28.24 3.06 -16.29
C ALA A 112 -27.16 4.03 -15.77
N THR A 113 -26.91 3.99 -14.46
CA THR A 113 -25.94 4.87 -13.82
C THR A 113 -24.53 4.56 -14.33
N PRO A 114 -23.84 5.52 -14.97
CA PRO A 114 -22.42 5.38 -15.25
C PRO A 114 -21.69 5.33 -13.91
N SER A 115 -20.81 4.33 -13.73
CA SER A 115 -19.97 4.25 -12.53
C SER A 115 -19.15 5.54 -12.38
N PRO A 116 -19.35 6.37 -11.34
CA PRO A 116 -18.51 7.53 -11.13
C PRO A 116 -17.16 7.03 -10.59
N VAL A 117 -16.09 7.30 -11.33
CA VAL A 117 -14.72 7.01 -10.96
C VAL A 117 -14.09 8.30 -10.40
N ALA A 118 -13.28 8.14 -9.37
CA ALA A 118 -12.86 9.09 -8.35
C ALA A 118 -12.24 10.42 -8.84
N SER A 119 -12.52 11.53 -8.11
CA SER A 119 -11.68 12.72 -8.13
C SER A 119 -10.68 12.67 -6.97
N ILE A 120 -9.44 12.34 -7.27
CA ILE A 120 -8.37 12.18 -6.28
C ILE A 120 -7.56 13.48 -6.23
N GLN A 121 -7.73 14.28 -5.18
CA GLN A 121 -6.90 15.46 -4.94
C GLN A 121 -5.71 15.09 -4.06
N LEU A 122 -4.64 14.62 -4.69
CA LEU A 122 -3.38 14.30 -4.03
C LEU A 122 -2.36 15.42 -4.24
N LYS A 123 -1.72 15.89 -3.16
CA LYS A 123 -0.60 16.82 -3.25
C LYS A 123 0.62 16.06 -3.79
N LYS A 124 0.94 16.28 -5.06
CA LYS A 124 2.05 15.64 -5.76
C LYS A 124 3.38 15.93 -5.06
N TRP A 125 4.22 14.89 -4.93
CA TRP A 125 5.58 15.02 -4.40
C TRP A 125 6.41 15.97 -5.25
N VAL A 126 7.20 16.82 -4.61
CA VAL A 126 8.18 17.69 -5.27
C VAL A 126 9.48 17.65 -4.47
N ALA A 127 10.56 17.22 -5.12
CA ALA A 127 11.88 17.20 -4.52
C ALA A 127 12.38 18.63 -4.22
N ASN A 128 12.85 18.84 -2.99
CA ASN A 128 13.45 20.09 -2.54
C ASN A 128 14.99 20.01 -2.62
N ALA A 129 15.50 19.77 -3.83
CA ALA A 129 16.93 19.71 -4.13
C ALA A 129 17.28 20.71 -5.24
N PRO A 130 18.50 21.29 -5.26
CA PRO A 130 18.89 22.30 -6.27
C PRO A 130 18.70 21.83 -7.72
N TYR A 131 19.05 20.57 -8.02
CA TYR A 131 18.87 19.99 -9.35
C TYR A 131 17.38 19.91 -9.76
N ALA A 132 16.50 19.60 -8.79
CA ALA A 132 15.07 19.46 -9.04
C ALA A 132 14.41 20.82 -9.32
N GLU A 133 14.88 21.89 -8.68
CA GLU A 133 14.45 23.24 -9.03
C GLU A 133 14.89 23.66 -10.42
N ARG A 134 16.15 23.38 -10.77
CA ARG A 134 16.73 23.70 -12.09
C ARG A 134 15.96 22.98 -13.20
N LEU A 135 15.65 21.71 -13.02
CA LEU A 135 14.86 20.92 -13.96
C LEU A 135 13.41 21.42 -14.06
N ARG A 136 12.76 21.77 -12.95
CA ARG A 136 11.37 22.30 -12.98
C ARG A 136 11.26 23.62 -13.71
N LYS A 137 12.26 24.49 -13.63
CA LYS A 137 12.30 25.80 -14.31
C LYS A 137 12.72 25.71 -15.78
N ALA A 138 13.22 24.55 -16.22
CA ALA A 138 13.73 24.39 -17.57
C ALA A 138 12.63 24.10 -18.60
N GLU A 139 12.89 24.55 -19.82
CA GLU A 139 12.13 24.19 -21.01
C GLU A 139 12.41 22.73 -21.41
N ASN A 140 11.46 22.12 -22.12
CA ASN A 140 11.47 20.68 -22.42
C ASN A 140 12.68 20.22 -23.24
N ASP A 141 13.21 21.08 -24.12
CA ASP A 141 14.39 20.83 -24.95
C ASP A 141 15.70 20.86 -24.14
N GLN A 142 15.72 21.56 -23.01
CA GLN A 142 16.89 21.68 -22.14
C GLN A 142 16.96 20.62 -21.05
N LEU A 143 15.83 19.96 -20.72
CA LEU A 143 15.73 19.01 -19.61
C LEU A 143 16.82 17.94 -19.64
N TYR A 144 17.01 17.28 -20.79
CA TYR A 144 17.98 16.18 -20.87
C TYR A 144 19.43 16.65 -20.75
N ARG A 145 19.75 17.82 -21.30
CA ARG A 145 21.07 18.44 -21.12
C ARG A 145 21.33 18.76 -19.65
N ILE A 146 20.35 19.38 -18.97
CA ILE A 146 20.47 19.69 -17.54
C ILE A 146 20.63 18.42 -16.71
N TYR A 147 19.89 17.36 -17.01
CA TYR A 147 20.09 16.06 -16.37
C TYR A 147 21.54 15.58 -16.52
N LEU A 148 22.11 15.63 -17.73
CA LEU A 148 23.49 15.22 -17.97
C LEU A 148 24.52 16.12 -17.25
N ASP A 149 24.25 17.41 -17.12
CA ASP A 149 25.09 18.35 -16.36
C ASP A 149 25.09 18.03 -14.86
N GLU A 150 23.93 17.70 -14.29
CA GLU A 150 23.79 17.41 -12.86
C GLU A 150 24.30 16.01 -12.50
N ARG A 151 24.12 15.02 -13.38
CA ARG A 151 24.36 13.58 -13.12
C ARG A 151 25.73 13.27 -12.49
N PRO A 152 26.87 13.85 -12.91
CA PRO A 152 28.18 13.54 -12.31
C PRO A 152 28.23 13.76 -10.80
N GLY A 153 27.46 14.72 -10.26
CA GLY A 153 27.39 14.99 -8.82
C GLY A 153 26.53 14.00 -8.03
N TYR A 154 25.76 13.15 -8.70
CA TYR A 154 24.72 12.31 -8.08
C TYR A 154 24.74 10.84 -8.56
N LEU A 155 25.86 10.36 -9.10
CA LEU A 155 25.98 9.00 -9.67
C LEU A 155 25.55 7.87 -8.72
N ASN A 156 25.70 8.06 -7.41
CA ASN A 156 25.35 7.07 -6.39
C ASN A 156 24.04 7.43 -5.65
N SER A 157 23.23 8.34 -6.18
CA SER A 157 22.00 8.81 -5.52
C SER A 157 20.75 8.23 -6.17
N THR A 158 20.15 7.24 -5.50
CA THR A 158 18.88 6.63 -5.93
C THR A 158 17.78 7.69 -6.00
N ALA A 159 17.74 8.57 -4.99
CA ALA A 159 16.80 9.68 -4.92
C ALA A 159 16.90 10.61 -6.14
N PHE A 160 18.11 10.93 -6.59
CA PHE A 160 18.32 11.78 -7.77
C PHE A 160 17.69 11.16 -9.03
N PHE A 161 18.02 9.91 -9.36
CA PHE A 161 17.46 9.28 -10.57
C PHE A 161 15.94 9.14 -10.50
N LEU A 162 15.41 8.85 -9.32
CA LEU A 162 13.96 8.79 -9.08
C LEU A 162 13.28 10.16 -9.26
N ASP A 163 13.81 11.21 -8.63
CA ASP A 163 13.25 12.57 -8.70
C ASP A 163 13.35 13.14 -10.12
N VAL A 164 14.46 12.90 -10.82
CA VAL A 164 14.62 13.32 -12.23
C VAL A 164 13.65 12.53 -13.11
N ALA A 165 13.55 11.21 -12.97
CA ALA A 165 12.62 10.42 -13.78
C ALA A 165 11.17 10.89 -13.62
N ASP A 166 10.74 11.23 -12.40
CA ASP A 166 9.40 11.79 -12.16
C ASP A 166 9.18 13.09 -12.94
N VAL A 167 10.17 13.99 -12.99
CA VAL A 167 10.08 15.23 -13.80
C VAL A 167 9.90 14.90 -15.28
N PHE A 168 10.58 13.88 -15.81
CA PHE A 168 10.43 13.49 -17.22
C PHE A 168 9.09 12.81 -17.50
N PHE A 169 8.56 11.99 -16.58
CA PHE A 169 7.19 11.47 -16.70
C PHE A 169 6.17 12.60 -16.69
N ASP A 170 6.33 13.58 -15.81
CA ASP A 170 5.45 14.74 -15.68
C ASP A 170 5.44 15.65 -16.91
N ARG A 171 6.53 15.63 -17.69
CA ARG A 171 6.70 16.41 -18.91
C ARG A 171 6.39 15.60 -20.17
N ASP A 172 5.73 14.45 -20.03
CA ASP A 172 5.33 13.56 -21.14
C ASP A 172 6.55 13.13 -21.99
N ARG A 173 7.60 12.67 -21.29
CA ARG A 173 8.85 12.13 -21.85
C ARG A 173 9.19 10.75 -21.27
N PRO A 174 8.31 9.75 -21.41
CA PRO A 174 8.45 8.46 -20.73
C PRO A 174 9.68 7.67 -21.16
N GLU A 175 10.13 7.76 -22.41
CA GLU A 175 11.31 7.02 -22.89
C GLU A 175 12.60 7.49 -22.20
N LEU A 176 12.72 8.81 -22.04
CA LEU A 176 13.85 9.41 -21.32
C LEU A 176 13.76 9.12 -19.82
N ALA A 177 12.56 9.18 -19.24
CA ALA A 177 12.35 8.81 -17.85
C ALA A 177 12.77 7.35 -17.57
N LEU A 178 12.40 6.42 -18.45
CA LEU A 178 12.80 5.01 -18.36
C LEU A 178 14.32 4.83 -18.51
N ARG A 179 14.96 5.58 -19.42
CA ARG A 179 16.42 5.60 -19.57
C ARG A 179 17.13 6.16 -18.33
N ILE A 180 16.52 7.11 -17.64
CA ILE A 180 17.04 7.65 -16.38
C ILE A 180 16.90 6.59 -15.28
N LEU A 181 15.72 5.96 -15.17
CA LEU A 181 15.48 4.87 -14.21
C LEU A 181 16.41 3.67 -14.40
N SER A 182 16.85 3.36 -15.63
CA SER A 182 17.74 2.22 -15.86
C SER A 182 19.09 2.36 -15.15
N ASN A 183 19.51 3.56 -14.78
CA ASN A 183 20.71 3.76 -13.95
C ASN A 183 20.58 3.02 -12.60
N LEU A 184 19.35 2.91 -12.05
CA LEU A 184 19.10 2.15 -10.82
C LEU A 184 19.45 0.66 -10.95
N ALA A 185 19.41 0.08 -12.16
CA ALA A 185 19.80 -1.31 -12.38
C ALA A 185 21.32 -1.52 -12.31
N GLU A 186 22.09 -0.47 -12.60
CA GLU A 186 23.55 -0.46 -12.55
C GLU A 186 24.10 -0.03 -11.18
N MET A 187 23.28 0.69 -10.41
CA MET A 187 23.63 1.15 -9.07
C MET A 187 23.69 0.00 -8.07
N ASP A 188 24.84 -0.12 -7.41
CA ASP A 188 25.07 -1.13 -6.36
C ASP A 188 24.58 -2.51 -6.82
N LEU A 189 25.23 -3.02 -7.88
CA LEU A 189 24.84 -4.24 -8.60
C LEU A 189 24.35 -5.31 -7.63
N GLU A 190 23.12 -5.79 -7.86
CA GLU A 190 22.44 -6.78 -7.02
C GLU A 190 21.89 -6.29 -5.67
N ASN A 191 21.77 -4.97 -5.48
CA ASN A 191 20.99 -4.43 -4.37
C ASN A 191 19.50 -4.65 -4.62
N ARG A 192 18.96 -5.71 -4.01
CA ARG A 192 17.54 -6.07 -4.12
C ARG A 192 16.57 -4.94 -3.79
N HIS A 193 16.94 -4.01 -2.90
CA HIS A 193 16.08 -2.88 -2.54
C HIS A 193 15.95 -1.89 -3.68
N VAL A 194 17.08 -1.52 -4.30
CA VAL A 194 17.12 -0.63 -5.46
C VAL A 194 16.41 -1.28 -6.65
N LEU A 195 16.65 -2.57 -6.89
CA LEU A 195 15.96 -3.31 -7.95
C LEU A 195 14.45 -3.42 -7.71
N ARG A 196 13.99 -3.61 -6.46
CA ARG A 196 12.56 -3.60 -6.14
C ARG A 196 11.93 -2.24 -6.40
N ILE A 197 12.59 -1.16 -5.98
CA ILE A 197 12.16 0.21 -6.27
C ILE A 197 12.03 0.41 -7.80
N LEU A 198 13.06 0.02 -8.56
CA LEU A 198 13.03 0.07 -10.03
C LEU A 198 11.83 -0.72 -10.58
N GLY A 199 11.62 -1.95 -10.13
CA GLY A 199 10.46 -2.77 -10.50
C GLY A 199 9.14 -2.06 -10.26
N TYR A 200 8.95 -1.43 -9.09
CA TYR A 200 7.75 -0.65 -8.79
C TYR A 200 7.58 0.57 -9.69
N ARG A 201 8.66 1.27 -10.03
CA ARG A 201 8.61 2.41 -10.97
C ARG A 201 8.26 1.99 -12.39
N LEU A 202 8.78 0.85 -12.84
CA LEU A 202 8.42 0.28 -14.14
C LEU A 202 6.95 -0.13 -14.18
N MET A 203 6.43 -0.72 -13.10
CA MET A 203 5.00 -1.07 -12.98
C MET A 203 4.09 0.17 -12.96
N GLN A 204 4.52 1.26 -12.32
CA GLN A 204 3.82 2.55 -12.35
C GLN A 204 3.80 3.16 -13.76
N ALA A 205 4.91 3.03 -14.48
CA ALA A 205 5.03 3.47 -15.87
C ALA A 205 4.32 2.54 -16.88
N LYS A 206 3.53 1.55 -16.41
CA LYS A 206 2.86 0.53 -17.24
C LYS A 206 3.82 -0.27 -18.12
N ARG A 207 5.08 -0.42 -17.68
CA ARG A 207 6.14 -1.21 -18.33
C ARG A 207 6.41 -2.50 -17.58
N ALA A 208 5.36 -3.30 -17.41
CA ALA A 208 5.45 -4.61 -16.76
C ALA A 208 6.43 -5.54 -17.51
N ASP A 209 6.54 -5.38 -18.83
CA ASP A 209 7.52 -6.07 -19.68
C ASP A 209 8.97 -5.86 -19.21
N LEU A 210 9.31 -4.64 -18.79
CA LEU A 210 10.63 -4.32 -18.22
C LEU A 210 10.74 -4.70 -16.73
N ALA A 211 9.62 -4.67 -16.00
CA ALA A 211 9.60 -4.97 -14.57
C ALA A 211 9.84 -6.46 -14.28
N VAL A 212 9.31 -7.37 -15.11
CA VAL A 212 9.43 -8.83 -14.90
C VAL A 212 10.88 -9.29 -14.72
N PRO A 213 11.85 -9.01 -15.62
CA PRO A 213 13.23 -9.47 -15.42
C PRO A 213 13.90 -8.85 -14.17
N VAL A 214 13.57 -7.60 -13.83
CA VAL A 214 14.08 -6.95 -12.62
C VAL A 214 13.54 -7.62 -11.36
N LEU A 215 12.22 -7.87 -11.30
CA LEU A 215 11.57 -8.52 -10.16
C LEU A 215 11.91 -10.01 -10.05
N GLN A 216 12.21 -10.67 -11.17
CA GLN A 216 12.78 -12.00 -11.19
C GLN A 216 14.14 -12.02 -10.48
N ARG A 217 15.01 -11.04 -10.77
CA ARG A 217 16.29 -10.90 -10.06
C ARG A 217 16.09 -10.61 -8.57
N VAL A 218 15.10 -9.80 -8.20
CA VAL A 218 14.74 -9.56 -6.79
C VAL A 218 14.33 -10.86 -6.10
N ALA A 219 13.53 -11.72 -6.74
CA ALA A 219 13.13 -13.02 -6.21
C ALA A 219 14.31 -14.00 -6.05
N GLU A 220 15.31 -13.92 -6.91
CA GLU A 220 16.56 -14.69 -6.77
C GLU A 220 17.43 -14.21 -5.61
N LEU A 221 17.51 -12.90 -5.40
CA LEU A 221 18.32 -12.27 -4.35
C LEU A 221 17.66 -12.36 -2.97
N ALA A 222 16.34 -12.31 -2.90
CA ALA A 222 15.56 -12.48 -1.67
C ALA A 222 14.41 -13.48 -1.85
N PRO A 223 14.74 -14.78 -1.97
CA PRO A 223 13.74 -15.83 -2.12
C PRO A 223 12.93 -16.08 -0.83
N ASN A 224 13.42 -15.57 0.31
CA ASN A 224 12.81 -15.69 1.63
C ASN A 224 11.86 -14.52 1.97
N GLU A 225 11.71 -13.56 1.06
CA GLU A 225 10.73 -12.47 1.18
C GLU A 225 9.49 -12.83 0.31
N PRO A 226 8.30 -13.02 0.90
CA PRO A 226 7.10 -13.35 0.13
C PRO A 226 6.75 -12.29 -0.91
N GLN A 227 7.06 -11.02 -0.63
CA GLN A 227 6.84 -9.91 -1.55
C GLN A 227 7.60 -10.07 -2.87
N SER A 228 8.81 -10.67 -2.86
CA SER A 228 9.55 -10.88 -4.11
C SER A 228 8.78 -11.75 -5.10
N TRP A 229 8.12 -12.80 -4.61
CA TRP A 229 7.31 -13.70 -5.44
C TRP A 229 5.97 -13.07 -5.82
N ARG A 230 5.34 -12.35 -4.89
CA ARG A 230 4.09 -11.64 -5.15
C ARG A 230 4.29 -10.57 -6.24
N ASP A 231 5.30 -9.73 -6.10
CA ASP A 231 5.59 -8.64 -7.03
C ASP A 231 5.87 -9.17 -8.43
N LEU A 232 6.67 -10.24 -8.53
CA LEU A 232 6.90 -10.95 -9.78
C LEU A 232 5.60 -11.50 -10.38
N GLY A 233 4.74 -12.13 -9.57
CA GLY A 233 3.46 -12.66 -10.02
C GLY A 233 2.53 -11.58 -10.55
N LEU A 234 2.47 -10.42 -9.89
CA LEU A 234 1.68 -9.27 -10.35
C LEU A 234 2.22 -8.69 -11.67
N ALA A 235 3.53 -8.57 -11.81
CA ALA A 235 4.15 -8.12 -13.06
C ALA A 235 3.89 -9.10 -14.22
N GLN A 236 4.01 -10.40 -13.97
CA GLN A 236 3.69 -11.45 -14.94
C GLN A 236 2.20 -11.44 -15.34
N ALA A 237 1.29 -11.12 -14.41
CA ALA A 237 -0.13 -11.02 -14.73
C ALA A 237 -0.40 -9.86 -15.70
N GLU A 238 0.28 -8.72 -15.53
CA GLU A 238 0.15 -7.53 -16.38
C GLU A 238 0.74 -7.71 -17.79
N THR A 239 1.76 -8.56 -17.95
CA THR A 239 2.27 -8.93 -19.28
C THR A 239 1.42 -10.00 -19.97
N GLY A 240 0.38 -10.53 -19.30
CA GLY A 240 -0.46 -11.61 -19.80
C GLY A 240 0.14 -13.01 -19.58
N ALA A 241 1.32 -13.12 -18.98
CA ALA A 241 1.97 -14.38 -18.57
C ALA A 241 1.27 -15.03 -17.36
N ARG A 242 -0.05 -15.27 -17.49
CA ARG A 242 -0.95 -15.66 -16.39
C ARG A 242 -0.58 -16.99 -15.75
N GLN A 243 -0.08 -17.96 -16.52
CA GLN A 243 0.34 -19.25 -15.95
C GLN A 243 1.60 -19.09 -15.09
N GLN A 244 2.52 -18.21 -15.46
CA GLN A 244 3.70 -17.89 -14.66
C GLN A 244 3.30 -17.10 -13.41
N ALA A 245 2.42 -16.11 -13.56
CA ALA A 245 1.86 -15.35 -12.46
C ALA A 245 1.17 -16.26 -11.42
N LEU A 246 0.38 -17.23 -11.88
CA LEU A 246 -0.27 -18.23 -11.05
C LEU A 246 0.76 -19.02 -10.21
N LYS A 247 1.85 -19.47 -10.84
CA LYS A 247 2.94 -20.18 -10.14
C LYS A 247 3.60 -19.28 -9.09
N SER A 248 3.98 -18.06 -9.46
CA SER A 248 4.63 -17.10 -8.55
C SER A 248 3.77 -16.74 -7.34
N LEU A 249 2.47 -16.52 -7.54
CA LEU A 249 1.53 -16.27 -6.44
C LEU A 249 1.34 -17.52 -5.58
N TYR A 250 1.32 -18.72 -6.16
CA TYR A 250 1.20 -19.96 -5.40
C TYR A 250 2.45 -20.29 -4.55
N GLU A 251 3.63 -19.85 -4.98
CA GLU A 251 4.84 -19.90 -4.13
C GLU A 251 4.66 -19.07 -2.85
N VAL A 252 3.96 -17.93 -2.92
CA VAL A 252 3.60 -17.11 -1.74
C VAL A 252 2.67 -17.88 -0.81
N VAL A 253 1.76 -18.69 -1.35
CA VAL A 253 0.76 -19.42 -0.57
C VAL A 253 1.36 -20.66 0.11
N THR A 254 2.31 -21.34 -0.53
CA THR A 254 2.74 -22.68 -0.08
C THR A 254 4.00 -22.68 0.76
N ARG A 255 4.80 -21.62 0.71
CA ARG A 255 6.05 -21.54 1.47
C ARG A 255 5.80 -20.98 2.87
N PRO A 256 6.34 -21.61 3.92
CA PRO A 256 6.30 -21.03 5.25
C PRO A 256 7.16 -19.76 5.30
N TRP A 257 6.55 -18.65 5.72
CA TRP A 257 7.23 -17.36 5.89
C TRP A 257 7.51 -17.04 7.35
N HIS A 258 8.48 -16.17 7.59
CA HIS A 258 8.71 -15.61 8.92
C HIS A 258 7.46 -14.88 9.41
N ASN A 259 7.15 -14.96 10.70
CA ASN A 259 5.96 -14.34 11.32
C ASN A 259 5.85 -12.81 11.18
N ARG A 260 6.88 -12.15 10.63
CA ARG A 260 6.88 -10.71 10.31
C ARG A 260 6.06 -10.41 9.05
N PHE A 261 5.57 -11.43 8.35
CA PHE A 261 4.76 -11.31 7.15
C PHE A 261 3.35 -11.91 7.34
N PRO A 262 2.55 -11.42 8.30
CA PRO A 262 1.26 -12.02 8.61
C PRO A 262 0.27 -11.85 7.44
N ASP A 263 -0.52 -12.88 7.09
CA ASP A 263 -1.60 -12.75 6.08
C ASP A 263 -1.22 -12.49 4.62
N ILE A 264 0.07 -12.38 4.27
CA ILE A 264 0.45 -12.25 2.86
C ILE A 264 -0.06 -13.40 1.99
N GLU A 265 -0.21 -14.60 2.57
CA GLU A 265 -0.71 -15.77 1.85
C GLU A 265 -2.19 -15.61 1.49
N LEU A 266 -2.99 -14.96 2.34
CA LEU A 266 -4.41 -14.69 2.05
C LEU A 266 -4.59 -13.59 0.99
N VAL A 267 -3.66 -12.63 0.94
CA VAL A 267 -3.62 -11.60 -0.11
C VAL A 267 -3.24 -12.22 -1.45
N ALA A 268 -2.20 -13.05 -1.47
CA ALA A 268 -1.77 -13.78 -2.66
C ALA A 268 -2.85 -14.78 -3.13
N LEU A 269 -3.55 -15.46 -2.22
CA LEU A 269 -4.69 -16.32 -2.57
C LEU A 269 -5.83 -15.55 -3.24
N ALA A 270 -6.15 -14.35 -2.76
CA ALA A 270 -7.17 -13.51 -3.39
C ALA A 270 -6.75 -13.12 -4.82
N GLU A 271 -5.49 -12.70 -4.99
CA GLU A 271 -4.93 -12.33 -6.30
C GLU A 271 -4.85 -13.51 -7.26
N MET A 272 -4.45 -14.69 -6.76
CA MET A 272 -4.38 -15.94 -7.52
C MET A 272 -5.76 -16.36 -8.03
N ASN A 273 -6.77 -16.35 -7.16
CA ASN A 273 -8.12 -16.76 -7.56
C ASN A 273 -8.79 -15.73 -8.48
N ALA A 274 -8.57 -14.43 -8.27
CA ALA A 274 -9.02 -13.40 -9.20
C ALA A 274 -8.36 -13.57 -10.58
N LEU A 275 -7.06 -13.89 -10.62
CA LEU A 275 -6.32 -14.18 -11.86
C LEU A 275 -6.91 -15.39 -12.60
N ILE A 276 -7.21 -16.49 -11.89
CA ILE A 276 -7.84 -17.68 -12.47
C ILE A 276 -9.25 -17.34 -13.00
N ALA A 277 -10.06 -16.64 -12.21
CA ALA A 277 -11.46 -16.36 -12.54
C ALA A 277 -11.64 -15.37 -13.70
N THR A 278 -10.64 -14.50 -13.94
CA THR A 278 -10.68 -13.48 -15.00
C THR A 278 -9.76 -13.82 -16.18
N ALA A 279 -9.14 -14.99 -16.19
CA ALA A 279 -8.32 -15.42 -17.30
C ALA A 279 -9.17 -15.65 -18.56
N PRO A 280 -8.76 -15.11 -19.73
CA PRO A 280 -9.46 -15.37 -20.99
C PRO A 280 -9.32 -16.83 -21.43
N GLU A 281 -8.24 -17.49 -21.01
CA GLU A 281 -7.94 -18.89 -21.28
C GLU A 281 -7.88 -19.68 -19.98
N LYS A 282 -8.24 -20.96 -20.05
CA LYS A 282 -8.21 -21.84 -18.89
C LYS A 282 -6.76 -22.06 -18.43
N LEU A 283 -6.45 -21.66 -17.21
CA LEU A 283 -5.16 -21.93 -16.58
C LEU A 283 -5.09 -23.37 -16.05
N ASP A 284 -3.87 -23.93 -16.04
CA ASP A 284 -3.60 -25.20 -15.38
C ASP A 284 -3.49 -24.98 -13.87
N THR A 285 -4.45 -25.52 -13.13
CA THR A 285 -4.54 -25.47 -11.67
C THR A 285 -4.30 -26.83 -11.02
N SER A 286 -3.82 -27.84 -11.75
CA SER A 286 -3.66 -29.21 -11.26
C SER A 286 -2.69 -29.33 -10.08
N ALA A 287 -1.70 -28.45 -10.00
CA ALA A 287 -0.73 -28.38 -8.90
C ALA A 287 -1.24 -27.63 -7.66
N ILE A 288 -2.41 -27.01 -7.73
CA ILE A 288 -2.97 -26.19 -6.65
C ILE A 288 -3.86 -27.05 -5.78
N ASP A 289 -3.64 -26.98 -4.46
CA ASP A 289 -4.53 -27.62 -3.49
C ASP A 289 -5.98 -27.12 -3.70
N PRO A 290 -6.95 -28.01 -3.96
CA PRO A 290 -8.33 -27.62 -4.24
C PRO A 290 -8.97 -26.77 -3.15
N ARG A 291 -8.50 -26.85 -1.90
CA ARG A 291 -8.98 -26.02 -0.78
C ARG A 291 -8.74 -24.52 -1.01
N PHE A 292 -7.80 -24.18 -1.89
CA PHE A 292 -7.42 -22.81 -2.23
C PHE A 292 -8.10 -22.28 -3.50
N LEU A 293 -8.84 -23.11 -4.23
CA LEU A 293 -9.47 -22.75 -5.51
C LEU A 293 -10.88 -22.19 -5.31
N ARG A 294 -10.97 -20.99 -4.75
CA ARG A 294 -12.24 -20.26 -4.62
C ARG A 294 -12.06 -18.77 -4.86
N ASN A 295 -12.70 -18.25 -5.90
CA ASN A 295 -12.78 -16.81 -6.13
C ASN A 295 -13.74 -16.13 -5.15
N LEU A 296 -13.33 -14.99 -4.60
CA LEU A 296 -14.08 -14.17 -3.65
C LEU A 296 -14.23 -12.75 -4.21
N PRO A 297 -15.17 -12.51 -5.13
CA PRO A 297 -15.36 -11.19 -5.72
C PRO A 297 -15.68 -10.12 -4.69
N LEU A 298 -15.18 -8.90 -4.90
CA LEU A 298 -15.41 -7.76 -4.01
C LEU A 298 -15.87 -6.55 -4.83
N ASP A 299 -16.87 -5.82 -4.35
CA ASP A 299 -17.21 -4.51 -4.89
C ASP A 299 -16.03 -3.54 -4.77
N LEU A 300 -15.28 -3.66 -3.67
CA LEU A 300 -14.18 -2.77 -3.34
C LEU A 300 -13.03 -3.50 -2.64
N ARG A 301 -11.81 -3.24 -3.10
CA ARG A 301 -10.56 -3.68 -2.49
C ARG A 301 -9.54 -2.55 -2.51
N VAL A 302 -8.83 -2.35 -1.42
CA VAL A 302 -7.71 -1.40 -1.32
C VAL A 302 -6.49 -2.17 -0.86
N VAL A 303 -5.37 -2.04 -1.57
CA VAL A 303 -4.09 -2.63 -1.20
C VAL A 303 -3.04 -1.54 -1.12
N LEU A 304 -2.40 -1.41 0.04
CA LEU A 304 -1.31 -0.48 0.29
C LEU A 304 0.01 -1.26 0.38
N THR A 305 1.00 -0.87 -0.43
CA THR A 305 2.38 -1.39 -0.40
C THR A 305 3.36 -0.24 -0.29
N TRP A 306 4.61 -0.53 0.07
CA TRP A 306 5.66 0.49 0.12
C TRP A 306 7.03 -0.06 -0.25
N ASP A 307 7.97 0.83 -0.59
CA ASP A 307 9.31 0.47 -1.11
C ASP A 307 10.41 0.40 -0.03
N ALA A 308 10.08 0.72 1.23
CA ALA A 308 11.02 0.69 2.36
C ALA A 308 10.81 -0.55 3.25
N ASP A 309 11.87 -1.33 3.50
CA ASP A 309 11.73 -2.48 4.41
C ASP A 309 11.49 -2.01 5.85
N ASN A 310 10.92 -2.89 6.67
CA ASN A 310 10.81 -2.74 8.11
C ASN A 310 10.22 -1.38 8.53
N THR A 311 9.17 -0.99 7.80
CA THR A 311 8.46 0.26 7.94
C THR A 311 7.03 -0.04 8.40
N ASP A 312 6.52 0.81 9.28
CA ASP A 312 5.24 0.65 9.95
C ASP A 312 4.25 1.67 9.37
N ILE A 313 3.38 1.19 8.47
CA ILE A 313 2.44 2.01 7.70
C ILE A 313 1.07 1.34 7.73
N ASP A 314 0.10 2.03 8.32
CA ASP A 314 -1.28 1.53 8.34
C ASP A 314 -2.09 2.09 7.19
N LEU A 315 -2.98 1.25 6.67
CA LEU A 315 -4.10 1.61 5.82
C LEU A 315 -5.34 1.87 6.69
N TRP A 316 -5.89 3.07 6.58
CA TRP A 316 -7.17 3.44 7.18
C TRP A 316 -8.21 3.69 6.08
N VAL A 317 -9.38 3.08 6.23
CA VAL A 317 -10.52 3.30 5.32
C VAL A 317 -11.72 3.77 6.15
N THR A 318 -12.19 4.98 5.89
CA THR A 318 -13.41 5.50 6.51
C THR A 318 -14.57 5.36 5.53
N ASP A 319 -15.65 4.75 5.98
CA ASP A 319 -16.80 4.42 5.16
C ASP A 319 -17.88 5.53 5.14
N PRO A 320 -18.96 5.41 4.33
CA PRO A 320 -20.02 6.41 4.27
C PRO A 320 -20.82 6.58 5.58
N ASN A 321 -20.74 5.65 6.53
CA ASN A 321 -21.29 5.81 7.88
C ASN A 321 -20.35 6.62 8.79
N GLY A 322 -19.17 7.01 8.30
CA GLY A 322 -18.11 7.62 9.10
C GLY A 322 -17.36 6.61 9.98
N GLU A 323 -17.56 5.30 9.78
CA GLU A 323 -16.84 4.28 10.52
C GLU A 323 -15.45 4.06 9.90
N LYS A 324 -14.41 4.19 10.73
CA LYS A 324 -13.03 3.93 10.34
C LYS A 324 -12.67 2.46 10.57
N SER A 325 -12.23 1.80 9.50
CA SER A 325 -11.56 0.49 9.51
C SER A 325 -10.04 0.68 9.50
N PHE A 326 -9.36 0.00 10.43
CA PHE A 326 -7.90 0.02 10.63
C PHE A 326 -7.51 -1.19 11.50
N TYR A 327 -6.23 -1.36 11.86
CA TYR A 327 -5.75 -2.50 12.66
C TYR A 327 -6.54 -2.72 13.98
N GLY A 328 -7.01 -1.63 14.61
CA GLY A 328 -7.80 -1.69 15.85
C GLY A 328 -9.30 -1.93 15.63
N ASN A 329 -9.83 -1.72 14.42
CA ASN A 329 -11.21 -2.00 14.03
C ASN A 329 -11.25 -2.72 12.67
N ARG A 330 -10.94 -4.02 12.69
CA ARG A 330 -10.71 -4.81 11.47
C ARG A 330 -11.98 -5.28 10.77
N LEU A 331 -13.17 -5.09 11.35
CA LEU A 331 -14.43 -5.45 10.73
C LEU A 331 -15.46 -4.35 10.98
N SER A 332 -15.77 -3.56 9.94
CA SER A 332 -16.80 -2.52 10.07
C SER A 332 -18.21 -3.09 10.13
N TYR A 333 -19.17 -2.27 10.57
CA TYR A 333 -20.59 -2.59 10.60
C TYR A 333 -21.11 -3.07 9.24
N GLN A 334 -20.62 -2.46 8.15
CA GLN A 334 -21.00 -2.86 6.79
C GLN A 334 -20.19 -4.04 6.24
N GLY A 335 -19.32 -4.64 7.03
CA GLY A 335 -18.54 -5.81 6.64
C GLY A 335 -17.25 -5.50 5.89
N GLY A 336 -16.72 -4.28 5.98
CA GLY A 336 -15.37 -3.98 5.49
C GLY A 336 -14.34 -4.66 6.38
N ALA A 337 -13.47 -5.48 5.80
CA ALA A 337 -12.49 -6.28 6.51
C ALA A 337 -11.06 -5.80 6.23
N MET A 338 -10.28 -5.58 7.29
CA MET A 338 -8.84 -5.35 7.21
C MET A 338 -8.06 -6.66 7.32
N SER A 339 -6.94 -6.78 6.62
CA SER A 339 -5.91 -7.79 6.88
C SER A 339 -5.37 -7.67 8.32
N ARG A 340 -4.61 -8.68 8.77
CA ARG A 340 -3.75 -8.46 9.94
C ARG A 340 -2.72 -7.37 9.65
N ASP A 341 -2.38 -6.68 10.73
CA ASP A 341 -1.46 -5.55 10.78
C ASP A 341 -0.04 -5.98 10.36
N PHE A 342 0.52 -5.25 9.41
CA PHE A 342 1.87 -5.46 8.86
C PHE A 342 2.87 -4.50 9.51
N THR A 343 3.31 -4.82 10.72
CA THR A 343 4.28 -3.97 11.46
C THR A 343 5.74 -4.11 10.98
N GLY A 344 5.99 -4.79 9.86
CA GLY A 344 7.33 -5.05 9.32
C GLY A 344 7.28 -5.55 7.87
N GLY A 345 8.39 -5.45 7.14
CA GLY A 345 8.39 -5.75 5.70
C GLY A 345 7.95 -4.58 4.82
N TYR A 346 7.36 -4.90 3.67
CA TYR A 346 6.91 -3.98 2.61
C TYR A 346 5.37 -3.87 2.50
N GLY A 347 4.66 -4.33 3.55
CA GLY A 347 3.23 -4.66 3.48
C GLY A 347 2.98 -5.99 2.74
N PRO A 348 1.81 -6.20 2.13
CA PRO A 348 0.73 -5.23 1.96
C PRO A 348 -0.24 -5.15 3.14
N GLU A 349 -0.87 -3.99 3.34
CA GLU A 349 -2.13 -3.89 4.05
C GLU A 349 -3.31 -3.96 3.07
N GLU A 350 -4.34 -4.76 3.39
CA GLU A 350 -5.51 -4.96 2.54
C GLU A 350 -6.80 -4.59 3.27
N PHE A 351 -7.64 -3.76 2.62
CA PHE A 351 -9.06 -3.61 2.95
C PHE A 351 -9.91 -4.32 1.89
N SER A 352 -10.85 -5.15 2.32
CA SER A 352 -11.76 -5.90 1.47
C SER A 352 -13.22 -5.62 1.83
N LEU A 353 -14.07 -5.34 0.85
CA LEU A 353 -15.50 -5.13 1.06
C LEU A 353 -16.31 -5.80 -0.05
N LYS A 354 -17.05 -6.86 0.33
CA LYS A 354 -17.84 -7.65 -0.63
C LYS A 354 -18.94 -6.81 -1.31
N LYS A 355 -19.76 -6.13 -0.51
CA LYS A 355 -20.87 -5.29 -0.98
C LYS A 355 -20.64 -3.87 -0.47
N ALA A 356 -20.42 -2.90 -1.34
CA ALA A 356 -20.19 -1.52 -0.91
C ALA A 356 -21.52 -0.77 -0.66
N LYS A 357 -21.59 0.00 0.44
CA LYS A 357 -22.69 0.96 0.65
C LYS A 357 -22.46 2.15 -0.30
N PRO A 358 -23.50 2.68 -0.95
CA PRO A 358 -23.37 3.92 -1.69
C PRO A 358 -22.84 5.07 -0.83
N GLY A 359 -22.04 5.94 -1.43
CA GLY A 359 -21.45 7.11 -0.79
C GLY A 359 -19.92 7.16 -0.88
N ARG A 360 -19.36 8.10 -0.13
CA ARG A 360 -17.94 8.41 -0.16
C ARG A 360 -17.16 7.59 0.86
N TYR A 361 -16.02 7.08 0.41
CA TYR A 361 -15.04 6.41 1.24
C TYR A 361 -13.72 7.18 1.20
N LEU A 362 -13.13 7.39 2.36
CA LEU A 362 -11.86 8.09 2.53
C LEU A 362 -10.76 7.09 2.83
N ILE A 363 -9.68 7.13 2.05
CA ILE A 363 -8.50 6.28 2.20
C ILE A 363 -7.35 7.14 2.75
N GLN A 364 -6.77 6.70 3.85
CA GLN A 364 -5.64 7.37 4.49
C GLN A 364 -4.54 6.35 4.78
N ALA A 365 -3.29 6.82 4.79
CA ALA A 365 -2.14 6.07 5.26
C ALA A 365 -1.58 6.76 6.49
N GLN A 366 -1.34 6.01 7.56
CA GLN A 366 -0.69 6.50 8.77
C GLN A 366 0.75 6.03 8.80
N PHE A 367 1.70 6.96 8.79
CA PHE A 367 3.13 6.65 8.79
C PHE A 367 3.73 6.75 10.19
N TYR A 368 3.98 5.63 10.85
CA TYR A 368 4.63 5.63 12.18
C TYR A 368 6.16 5.76 12.10
N GLY A 369 6.76 5.37 10.97
CA GLY A 369 8.18 5.52 10.69
C GLY A 369 8.85 4.23 10.22
N HIS A 370 10.15 4.31 10.00
CA HIS A 370 11.00 3.17 9.62
C HIS A 370 12.09 2.94 10.68
N ARG A 371 12.56 1.69 10.80
CA ARG A 371 13.68 1.34 11.70
C ARG A 371 15.03 1.16 10.99
N GLN A 372 15.11 1.45 9.70
CA GLN A 372 16.33 1.30 8.87
C GLN A 372 16.66 2.57 8.08
N GLN A 373 17.87 2.70 7.55
CA GLN A 373 18.23 3.80 6.66
C GLN A 373 17.52 3.65 5.31
N VAL A 374 16.70 4.63 4.91
CA VAL A 374 15.94 4.61 3.66
C VAL A 374 16.89 4.82 2.47
N VAL A 375 16.97 3.82 1.59
CA VAL A 375 17.86 3.84 0.40
C VAL A 375 17.48 4.93 -0.60
N ALA A 376 16.19 5.27 -0.72
CA ALA A 376 15.67 6.28 -1.63
C ALA A 376 15.51 7.68 -1.01
N GLY A 377 15.94 7.91 0.23
CA GLY A 377 15.76 9.19 0.95
C GLY A 377 14.32 9.57 1.32
N ALA A 378 13.31 8.91 0.74
CA ALA A 378 11.88 8.98 1.08
C ALA A 378 11.24 7.61 0.88
N THR A 379 10.16 7.32 1.63
CA THR A 379 9.37 6.10 1.45
C THR A 379 8.30 6.35 0.40
N THR A 380 8.25 5.53 -0.64
CA THR A 380 7.18 5.54 -1.63
C THR A 380 6.10 4.53 -1.24
N LEU A 381 4.87 5.02 -1.07
CA LEU A 381 3.66 4.22 -1.01
C LEU A 381 3.12 3.96 -2.41
N GLY A 382 2.67 2.73 -2.67
CA GLY A 382 1.81 2.36 -3.77
C GLY A 382 0.43 1.98 -3.24
N LEU A 383 -0.61 2.66 -3.68
CA LEU A 383 -1.99 2.26 -3.43
C LEU A 383 -2.57 1.66 -4.70
N ARG A 384 -3.22 0.51 -4.56
CA ARG A 384 -4.07 -0.09 -5.58
C ARG A 384 -5.50 -0.10 -5.07
N LEU A 385 -6.35 0.70 -5.70
CA LEU A 385 -7.80 0.69 -5.51
C LEU A 385 -8.41 -0.16 -6.61
N THR A 386 -9.21 -1.16 -6.25
CA THR A 386 -9.88 -2.03 -7.21
C THR A 386 -11.36 -2.09 -6.92
N THR A 387 -12.18 -1.85 -7.95
CA THR A 387 -13.63 -2.08 -7.92
C THR A 387 -13.98 -3.31 -8.74
N GLY A 388 -15.02 -4.05 -8.34
CA GLY A 388 -15.41 -5.30 -9.01
C GLY A 388 -14.29 -6.34 -9.04
N PHE A 389 -13.45 -6.39 -8.01
CA PHE A 389 -12.29 -7.27 -7.90
C PHE A 389 -12.68 -8.73 -8.14
N GLY A 390 -11.88 -9.45 -8.92
CA GLY A 390 -12.12 -10.86 -9.24
C GLY A 390 -13.28 -11.09 -10.22
N THR A 391 -13.75 -10.05 -10.92
CA THR A 391 -14.80 -10.15 -11.96
C THR A 391 -14.30 -9.59 -13.28
N ALA A 392 -15.00 -9.89 -14.38
CA ALA A 392 -14.71 -9.30 -15.69
C ALA A 392 -14.92 -7.77 -15.72
N ALA A 393 -15.70 -7.22 -14.78
CA ALA A 393 -15.95 -5.78 -14.66
C ALA A 393 -14.88 -5.06 -13.79
N GLN A 394 -13.81 -5.75 -13.40
CA GLN A 394 -12.77 -5.20 -12.54
C GLN A 394 -12.17 -3.92 -13.13
N LYS A 395 -12.12 -2.85 -12.33
CA LYS A 395 -11.40 -1.61 -12.65
C LYS A 395 -10.38 -1.34 -11.56
N GLU A 396 -9.21 -0.89 -11.97
CA GLU A 396 -8.09 -0.62 -11.07
C GLU A 396 -7.57 0.80 -11.25
N GLU A 397 -7.37 1.48 -10.13
CA GLU A 397 -6.66 2.74 -10.05
C GLU A 397 -5.41 2.58 -9.19
N ARG A 398 -4.31 3.19 -9.63
CA ARG A 398 -3.02 3.17 -8.93
C ARG A 398 -2.64 4.57 -8.53
N LEU A 399 -2.25 4.72 -7.27
CA LEU A 399 -1.73 5.97 -6.74
C LEU A 399 -0.34 5.72 -6.19
N THR A 400 0.51 6.73 -6.31
CA THR A 400 1.87 6.70 -5.78
C THR A 400 2.11 7.96 -4.99
N LEU A 401 2.67 7.79 -3.81
CA LEU A 401 2.86 8.84 -2.82
C LEU A 401 4.25 8.71 -2.24
N ARG A 402 5.03 9.79 -2.22
CA ARG A 402 6.28 9.82 -1.45
C ARG A 402 6.04 10.53 -0.13
N LEU A 403 6.40 9.87 0.96
CA LEU A 403 6.33 10.39 2.31
C LEU A 403 7.72 10.72 2.84
N LYS A 404 7.81 11.83 3.59
CA LYS A 404 9.00 12.26 4.32
C LYS A 404 8.59 12.69 5.73
N GLY A 405 9.34 12.27 6.75
CA GLY A 405 9.07 12.64 8.15
C GLY A 405 8.69 11.44 9.01
N GLN A 406 8.08 11.67 10.17
CA GLN A 406 7.49 10.64 11.04
C GLN A 406 6.12 11.13 11.51
N SER A 407 5.17 10.21 11.75
CA SER A 407 3.87 10.47 12.39
C SER A 407 2.87 11.35 11.62
N GLU A 408 2.77 11.18 10.30
CA GLU A 408 1.77 11.89 9.48
C GLU A 408 0.62 10.95 9.05
N VAL A 409 -0.63 11.35 9.33
CA VAL A 409 -1.81 10.81 8.65
C VAL A 409 -1.89 11.53 7.30
N VAL A 410 -1.78 10.80 6.21
CA VAL A 410 -1.90 11.37 4.86
C VAL A 410 -3.14 10.82 4.19
N THR A 411 -4.00 11.71 3.69
CA THR A 411 -5.09 11.31 2.80
C THR A 411 -4.49 10.84 1.49
N VAL A 412 -4.69 9.56 1.19
CA VAL A 412 -4.16 8.87 0.02
C VAL A 412 -5.15 8.97 -1.13
N GLY A 413 -6.45 8.97 -0.85
CA GLY A 413 -7.46 9.14 -1.87
C GLY A 413 -8.88 9.12 -1.31
N GLU A 414 -9.84 9.43 -2.17
CA GLU A 414 -11.26 9.28 -1.90
C GLU A 414 -11.88 8.57 -3.10
N PHE A 415 -12.90 7.75 -2.87
CA PHE A 415 -13.70 7.19 -3.96
C PHE A 415 -15.19 7.20 -3.58
N VAL A 416 -16.04 7.28 -4.61
CA VAL A 416 -17.49 7.35 -4.48
C VAL A 416 -18.09 6.12 -5.13
N VAL A 417 -18.97 5.42 -4.41
CA VAL A 417 -19.73 4.29 -4.92
C VAL A 417 -21.18 4.73 -5.07
N GLY A 418 -21.77 4.60 -6.27
CA GLY A 418 -23.20 4.82 -6.52
C GLY A 418 -23.72 6.20 -6.09
N GLU A 419 -23.77 7.15 -7.03
CA GLU A 419 -24.61 8.35 -6.89
C GLU A 419 -26.07 8.04 -7.24
#